data_AF-A0A2V7B861-F1
#
_entry.id   AF-A0A2V7B861-F1
#
_cell.length_a   1.000
_cell.length_b   1.000
_cell.length_c   1.000
_cell.angle_alpha   90.00
_cell.angle_beta   90.00
_cell.angle_gamma   90.00
#
_symmetry.space_group_name_H-M   'P 1'
#
loop_
_entity.id
_entity.type
_entity.pdbx_description
1 polymer ?
#
loop_
_entity_poly.entity_id
_entity_poly.type
_entity_poly.pdbx_seq_one_letter_code
_entity_poly.pdbx_strand_id
1 'polypeptide(L)'
;MERTAIYLTTAVGGHYLASLIQMSLHRVVGHRPLGGPIHRIHMLEHHGIYSGDALVADTYSEEEKSSTQYYAAPAVALAAAAYATLPVDVFVVFVAAISASYTAHVYVHTQYHLSRSWLRRFGWFHTRRNLHYAPAVRRR
;
A
#
# COMPACT_ATOMS: atom_id res chain seq x y z
N MET A 1 -31.03 -6.31 -7.87
CA MET A 1 -30.53 -6.27 -6.47
C MET A 1 -29.42 -7.29 -6.22
N GLU A 2 -29.56 -8.54 -6.68
CA GLU A 2 -28.54 -9.59 -6.51
C GLU A 2 -27.16 -9.23 -7.10
N ARG A 3 -27.09 -8.77 -8.35
CA ARG A 3 -25.81 -8.34 -8.97
C ARG A 3 -25.17 -7.14 -8.27
N THR A 4 -25.98 -6.17 -7.82
CA THR A 4 -25.47 -5.01 -7.06
C THR A 4 -24.82 -5.46 -5.75
N ALA A 5 -25.47 -6.39 -5.03
CA ALA A 5 -24.91 -6.95 -3.80
C ALA A 5 -23.61 -7.72 -4.07
N ILE A 6 -23.54 -8.49 -5.17
CA ILE A 6 -22.32 -9.18 -5.60
C ILE A 6 -21.21 -8.18 -5.88
N TYR A 7 -21.48 -7.11 -6.63
CA TYR A 7 -20.47 -6.10 -6.96
C TYR A 7 -19.98 -5.35 -5.72
N LEU A 8 -20.89 -4.95 -4.83
CA LEU A 8 -20.51 -4.28 -3.58
C LEU A 8 -19.67 -5.19 -2.70
N THR A 9 -20.09 -6.44 -2.52
CA THR A 9 -19.33 -7.43 -1.73
C THR A 9 -17.98 -7.70 -2.37
N THR A 10 -17.91 -7.78 -3.69
CA THR A 10 -16.66 -7.96 -4.44
C THR A 10 -15.73 -6.77 -4.25
N ALA A 11 -16.25 -5.54 -4.31
CA ALA A 11 -15.46 -4.33 -4.15
C ALA A 11 -14.90 -4.21 -2.71
N VAL A 12 -15.76 -4.44 -1.71
CA VAL A 12 -15.37 -4.41 -0.30
C VAL A 12 -14.38 -5.55 0.01
N GLY A 13 -14.65 -6.76 -0.46
CA GLY A 13 -13.77 -7.90 -0.31
C GLY A 13 -12.41 -7.69 -1.00
N GLY A 14 -12.43 -7.14 -2.21
CA GLY A 14 -11.21 -6.75 -2.94
C GLY A 14 -10.39 -5.73 -2.18
N HIS A 15 -11.01 -4.71 -1.58
CA HIS A 15 -10.33 -3.73 -0.74
C HIS A 15 -9.61 -4.38 0.46
N TYR A 16 -10.30 -5.25 1.21
CA TYR A 16 -9.70 -5.93 2.35
C TYR A 16 -8.60 -6.90 1.93
N LEU A 17 -8.79 -7.63 0.83
CA LEU A 17 -7.76 -8.53 0.29
C LEU A 17 -6.52 -7.76 -0.15
N ALA A 18 -6.68 -6.64 -0.87
CA ALA A 18 -5.57 -5.77 -1.26
C ALA A 18 -4.81 -5.27 -0.02
N SER A 19 -5.53 -4.80 0.99
CA SER A 19 -4.95 -4.31 2.25
C SER A 19 -4.17 -5.41 2.98
N LEU A 20 -4.71 -6.64 3.02
CA LEU A 20 -4.06 -7.80 3.64
C LEU A 20 -2.78 -8.19 2.89
N ILE A 21 -2.83 -8.23 1.56
CA ILE A 21 -1.68 -8.55 0.70
C ILE A 21 -0.60 -7.49 0.90
N GLN A 22 -0.94 -6.20 0.85
CA GLN A 22 0.01 -5.10 1.07
C GLN A 22 0.66 -5.19 2.45
N MET A 23 -0.13 -5.36 3.51
CA MET A 23 0.38 -5.51 4.87
C MET A 23 1.34 -6.71 4.97
N SER A 24 0.96 -7.85 4.39
CA SER A 24 1.75 -9.08 4.46
C SER A 24 3.06 -8.94 3.69
N LEU A 25 3.02 -8.41 2.46
CA LEU A 25 4.20 -8.19 1.64
C LEU A 25 5.12 -7.11 2.23
N HIS A 26 4.58 -6.03 2.77
CA HIS A 26 5.37 -5.02 3.48
C HIS A 26 6.09 -5.62 4.69
N ARG A 27 5.38 -6.42 5.49
CA ARG A 27 5.96 -7.08 6.67
C ARG A 27 6.98 -8.15 6.32
N VAL A 28 6.71 -8.98 5.32
CA VAL A 28 7.55 -10.15 5.01
C VAL A 28 8.67 -9.80 4.03
N VAL A 29 8.37 -9.02 3.01
CA VAL A 29 9.32 -8.69 1.94
C VAL A 29 10.04 -7.36 2.23
N GLY A 30 9.33 -6.35 2.74
CA GLY A 30 9.96 -5.07 3.09
C GLY A 30 10.77 -5.14 4.39
N HIS A 31 10.25 -5.85 5.40
CA HIS A 31 10.81 -5.80 6.76
C HIS A 31 11.59 -7.03 7.23
N ARG A 32 11.73 -8.09 6.43
CA ARG A 32 12.58 -9.24 6.77
C ARG A 32 13.72 -9.41 5.76
N PRO A 33 14.92 -9.84 6.19
CA PRO A 33 16.05 -10.10 5.30
C PRO A 33 15.75 -11.05 4.13
N LEU A 34 14.79 -11.97 4.31
CA LEU A 34 14.31 -12.88 3.27
C LEU A 34 13.74 -12.17 2.02
N GLY A 35 13.33 -10.91 2.13
CA GLY A 35 12.90 -10.09 1.00
C GLY A 35 14.02 -9.59 0.09
N GLY A 36 15.29 -9.87 0.43
CA GLY A 36 16.43 -9.63 -0.43
C GLY A 36 16.60 -8.15 -0.83
N PRO A 37 16.67 -7.82 -2.14
CA PRO A 37 16.82 -6.43 -2.59
C PRO A 37 15.72 -5.49 -2.11
N ILE A 38 14.46 -5.95 -2.08
CA ILE A 38 13.31 -5.14 -1.65
C ILE A 38 13.44 -4.77 -0.18
N HIS A 39 13.87 -5.73 0.66
CA HIS A 39 14.15 -5.46 2.07
C HIS A 39 15.26 -4.42 2.24
N ARG A 40 16.35 -4.56 1.49
CA ARG A 40 17.50 -3.63 1.57
C ARG A 40 17.07 -2.22 1.18
N ILE A 41 16.40 -2.06 0.04
CA ILE A 41 15.92 -0.76 -0.44
C ILE A 41 14.90 -0.18 0.56
N HIS A 42 13.92 -0.96 1.01
CA HIS A 42 12.91 -0.50 1.97
C HIS A 42 13.52 -0.04 3.31
N MET A 43 14.56 -0.72 3.79
CA MET A 43 15.21 -0.35 5.05
C MET A 43 16.18 0.84 4.91
N LEU A 44 16.89 0.96 3.79
CA LEU A 44 17.86 2.04 3.56
C LEU A 44 17.21 3.32 3.05
N GLU A 45 16.23 3.21 2.16
CA GLU A 45 15.54 4.36 1.58
C GLU A 45 14.38 4.79 2.48
N HIS A 46 13.31 4.00 2.56
CA HIS A 46 12.12 4.44 3.31
C HIS A 46 12.41 4.62 4.81
N HIS A 47 12.89 3.57 5.49
CA HIS A 47 13.19 3.67 6.92
C HIS A 47 14.49 4.39 7.21
N GLY A 48 15.42 4.50 6.26
CA GLY A 48 16.65 5.28 6.47
C GLY A 48 16.39 6.79 6.36
N ILE A 49 15.71 7.22 5.30
CA ILE A 49 15.33 8.63 5.07
C ILE A 49 14.29 9.08 6.10
N TYR A 50 13.26 8.26 6.36
CA TYR A 50 12.14 8.62 7.23
C TYR A 50 12.24 8.01 8.63
N SER A 51 13.29 8.37 9.39
CA SER A 51 13.52 7.88 10.76
C SER A 51 13.75 8.97 11.79
N GLY A 52 13.51 8.64 13.06
CA GLY A 52 13.75 9.55 14.19
C GLY A 52 12.95 10.85 14.05
N ASP A 53 13.67 11.97 13.96
CA ASP A 53 13.07 13.30 13.83
C ASP A 53 12.80 13.69 12.35
N ALA A 54 13.31 12.90 11.39
CA ALA A 54 13.22 13.14 9.96
C ALA A 54 12.05 12.39 9.29
N LEU A 55 10.85 12.39 9.89
CA LEU A 55 9.71 11.61 9.40
C LEU A 55 9.06 12.17 8.11
N VAL A 56 9.46 13.36 7.67
CA VAL A 56 8.95 14.04 6.48
C VAL A 56 10.05 14.74 5.69
N ALA A 57 9.81 14.89 4.39
CA ALA A 57 10.64 15.65 3.46
C ALA A 57 9.77 16.51 2.52
N ASP A 58 10.39 17.44 1.80
CA ASP A 58 9.70 18.28 0.81
C ASP A 58 9.34 17.52 -0.46
N THR A 59 10.13 16.51 -0.81
CA THR A 59 9.87 15.57 -1.92
C THR A 59 9.90 14.14 -1.40
N TYR A 60 9.25 13.24 -2.16
CA TYR A 60 9.20 11.82 -1.83
C TYR A 60 10.23 11.05 -2.67
N SER A 61 10.96 10.11 -2.06
CA SER A 61 12.04 9.37 -2.72
C SER A 61 11.58 8.67 -4.00
N GLU A 62 12.27 8.93 -5.12
CA GLU A 62 12.00 8.26 -6.40
C GLU A 62 12.38 6.78 -6.37
N GLU A 63 13.42 6.42 -5.60
CA GLU A 63 13.84 5.03 -5.44
C GLU A 63 12.78 4.21 -4.68
N GLU A 64 12.15 4.82 -3.68
CA GLU A 64 11.02 4.22 -3.00
C GLU A 64 9.80 4.06 -3.92
N LYS A 65 9.47 5.08 -4.74
CA LYS A 65 8.41 4.95 -5.77
C LYS A 65 8.71 3.81 -6.72
N SER A 66 9.97 3.64 -7.13
CA SER A 66 10.38 2.57 -8.03
C SER A 66 10.18 1.18 -7.41
N SER A 67 10.28 1.04 -6.08
CA SER A 67 10.12 -0.24 -5.40
C SER A 67 8.70 -0.81 -5.48
N THR A 68 7.71 0.04 -5.74
CA THR A 68 6.31 -0.32 -6.05
C THR A 68 6.21 -1.41 -7.12
N GLN A 69 7.10 -1.38 -8.12
CA GLN A 69 7.10 -2.33 -9.25
C GLN A 69 7.36 -3.77 -8.82
N TYR A 70 8.07 -4.00 -7.71
CA TYR A 70 8.34 -5.35 -7.22
C TYR A 70 7.08 -6.07 -6.73
N TYR A 71 6.02 -5.32 -6.44
CA TYR A 71 4.70 -5.88 -6.11
C TYR A 71 3.85 -6.19 -7.34
N ALA A 72 4.32 -5.88 -8.55
CA ALA A 72 3.58 -6.16 -9.79
C ALA A 72 3.44 -7.66 -10.06
N ALA A 73 4.50 -8.45 -9.84
CA ALA A 73 4.46 -9.89 -10.06
C ALA A 73 3.37 -10.62 -9.24
N PRO A 74 3.27 -10.44 -7.90
CA PRO A 74 2.18 -11.03 -7.15
C PRO A 74 0.80 -10.47 -7.54
N ALA A 75 0.72 -9.21 -7.96
CA ALA A 75 -0.54 -8.63 -8.45
C ALA A 75 -1.01 -9.26 -9.78
N VAL A 76 -0.09 -9.50 -10.72
CA VAL A 76 -0.39 -10.18 -11.99
C VAL A 76 -0.83 -11.61 -11.75
N ALA A 77 -0.15 -12.34 -10.86
CA ALA A 77 -0.55 -13.70 -10.50
C ALA A 77 -1.96 -13.75 -9.89
N LEU A 78 -2.29 -12.82 -9.00
CA LEU A 78 -3.63 -12.70 -8.44
C LEU A 78 -4.68 -12.37 -9.51
N ALA A 79 -4.38 -11.45 -10.42
CA ALA A 79 -5.29 -11.08 -11.51
C ALA A 79 -5.54 -12.27 -12.46
N ALA A 80 -4.50 -13.03 -12.80
CA ALA A 80 -4.64 -14.23 -13.64
C ALA A 80 -5.51 -15.30 -12.96
N ALA A 81 -5.29 -15.56 -11.67
CA ALA A 81 -6.11 -16.49 -10.89
C ALA A 81 -7.57 -16.03 -10.79
N ALA A 82 -7.80 -14.73 -10.57
CA ALA A 82 -9.15 -14.15 -10.50
C ALA A 82 -9.86 -14.24 -11.86
N TYR A 83 -9.16 -13.96 -12.96
CA TYR A 83 -9.72 -14.08 -14.31
C TYR A 83 -10.14 -15.52 -14.65
N ALA A 84 -9.34 -16.51 -14.21
CA ALA A 84 -9.64 -17.92 -14.43
C ALA A 84 -10.83 -18.45 -13.63
N THR A 85 -11.29 -17.74 -12.59
CA THR A 85 -12.27 -18.26 -11.61
C THR A 85 -13.55 -17.42 -11.51
N LEU A 86 -13.50 -16.13 -11.83
CA LEU A 86 -14.63 -15.23 -11.67
C LEU A 86 -15.36 -14.97 -13.00
N PRO A 87 -16.69 -14.73 -12.97
CA PRO A 87 -17.38 -14.12 -14.09
C PRO A 87 -16.73 -12.80 -14.50
N VAL A 88 -16.68 -12.50 -15.80
CA VAL A 88 -15.92 -11.36 -16.35
C VAL A 88 -16.32 -10.03 -15.71
N ASP A 89 -17.61 -9.79 -15.48
CA ASP A 89 -18.12 -8.58 -14.83
C ASP A 89 -17.65 -8.47 -13.38
N VAL A 90 -17.65 -9.57 -12.63
CA VAL A 90 -17.16 -9.64 -11.24
C VAL A 90 -15.63 -9.46 -11.20
N PHE A 91 -14.92 -10.07 -12.15
CA PHE A 91 -13.48 -9.87 -12.32
C PHE A 91 -13.12 -8.40 -12.55
N VAL A 92 -13.86 -7.70 -13.42
CA VAL A 92 -13.65 -6.26 -13.68
C VAL A 92 -13.85 -5.45 -12.40
N VAL A 93 -14.91 -5.71 -11.63
CA VAL A 93 -15.16 -5.02 -10.34
C VAL A 93 -14.04 -5.31 -9.35
N PHE A 94 -13.58 -6.57 -9.26
CA PHE A 94 -12.50 -6.98 -8.38
C PHE A 94 -11.19 -6.28 -8.71
N VAL A 95 -10.77 -6.28 -9.97
CA VAL A 95 -9.55 -5.59 -10.43
C VAL A 95 -9.66 -4.10 -10.16
N ALA A 96 -10.78 -3.47 -10.50
CA ALA A 96 -10.99 -2.05 -10.25
C ALA A 96 -10.88 -1.71 -8.74
N ALA A 97 -11.47 -2.52 -7.87
CA ALA A 97 -11.42 -2.31 -6.42
C ALA A 97 -10.01 -2.48 -5.84
N ILE A 98 -9.27 -3.51 -6.28
CA ILE A 98 -7.88 -3.72 -5.85
C ILE A 98 -6.98 -2.59 -6.36
N SER A 99 -7.08 -2.24 -7.63
CA SER A 99 -6.29 -1.14 -8.22
C SER A 99 -6.58 0.18 -7.51
N ALA A 100 -7.85 0.53 -7.31
CA ALA A 100 -8.23 1.75 -6.58
C ALA A 100 -7.68 1.75 -5.15
N SER A 101 -7.81 0.63 -4.44
CA SER A 101 -7.30 0.49 -3.06
C SER A 101 -5.78 0.64 -3.01
N TYR A 102 -5.06 0.00 -3.93
CA TYR A 102 -3.61 0.06 -4.03
C TYR A 102 -3.13 1.49 -4.33
N THR A 103 -3.71 2.14 -5.34
CA THR A 103 -3.38 3.51 -5.72
C THR A 103 -3.67 4.49 -4.57
N ALA A 104 -4.83 4.36 -3.92
CA ALA A 104 -5.17 5.18 -2.76
C ALA A 104 -4.18 4.96 -1.61
N HIS A 105 -3.78 3.71 -1.35
CA HIS A 105 -2.80 3.38 -0.33
C HIS A 105 -1.44 4.04 -0.62
N VAL A 106 -0.88 3.84 -1.82
CA VAL A 106 0.40 4.43 -2.24
C VAL A 106 0.34 5.94 -2.15
N TYR A 107 -0.75 6.55 -2.62
CA TYR A 107 -0.93 8.00 -2.56
C TYR A 107 -0.92 8.50 -1.10
N VAL A 108 -1.75 7.93 -0.23
CA VAL A 108 -1.84 8.35 1.17
C VAL A 108 -0.52 8.10 1.91
N HIS A 109 0.16 6.99 1.61
CA HIS A 109 1.48 6.68 2.16
C HIS A 109 2.52 7.75 1.78
N THR A 110 2.61 8.10 0.50
CA THR A 110 3.46 9.22 0.04
C THR A 110 3.10 10.51 0.78
N GLN A 111 1.81 10.81 0.93
CA GLN A 111 1.37 12.01 1.65
C GLN A 111 1.78 12.02 3.12
N TYR A 112 1.91 10.87 3.79
CA TYR A 112 2.44 10.85 5.15
C TYR A 112 3.82 11.48 5.22
N HIS A 113 4.69 11.20 4.25
CA HIS A 113 6.08 11.65 4.26
C HIS A 113 6.32 13.04 3.66
N LEU A 114 5.28 13.72 3.16
CA LEU A 114 5.41 15.08 2.65
C LEU A 114 5.19 16.14 3.75
N SER A 115 6.12 17.09 3.84
CA SER A 115 6.05 18.24 4.75
C SER A 115 4.80 19.09 4.49
N ARG A 116 4.43 19.24 3.21
CA ARG A 116 3.31 20.06 2.71
C ARG A 116 2.15 19.23 2.13
N SER A 117 1.71 18.19 2.84
CA SER A 117 0.51 17.46 2.43
C SER A 117 -0.78 18.26 2.65
N TRP A 118 -1.60 18.39 1.61
CA TRP A 118 -2.94 19.00 1.70
C TRP A 118 -3.92 18.16 2.54
N LEU A 119 -3.62 16.86 2.76
CA LEU A 119 -4.44 15.98 3.58
C LEU A 119 -4.35 16.32 5.09
N ARG A 120 -3.39 17.15 5.50
CA ARG A 120 -3.26 17.67 6.87
C ARG A 120 -4.49 18.45 7.36
N ARG A 121 -5.40 18.85 6.46
CA ARG A 121 -6.67 19.47 6.86
C ARG A 121 -7.68 18.50 7.48
N PHE A 122 -7.43 17.18 7.42
CA PHE A 122 -8.35 16.17 7.90
C PHE A 122 -7.82 15.46 9.15
N GLY A 123 -8.65 15.37 10.19
CA GLY A 123 -8.28 14.70 11.45
C GLY A 123 -7.91 13.22 11.28
N TRP A 124 -8.63 12.48 10.43
CA TRP A 124 -8.35 11.06 10.17
C TRP A 124 -6.93 10.84 9.62
N PHE A 125 -6.43 11.79 8.81
CA PHE A 125 -5.11 11.69 8.22
C PHE A 125 -4.03 11.78 9.29
N HIS A 126 -4.18 12.69 10.27
CA HIS A 126 -3.26 12.78 11.40
C HIS A 126 -3.22 11.48 12.22
N THR A 127 -4.38 10.90 12.54
CA THR A 127 -4.44 9.64 13.27
C THR A 127 -3.70 8.52 12.52
N ARG A 128 -3.98 8.37 11.22
CA ARG A 128 -3.37 7.30 10.42
C ARG A 128 -1.87 7.53 10.20
N ARG A 129 -1.46 8.77 9.98
CA ARG A 129 -0.04 9.17 9.85
C ARG A 129 0.74 8.88 11.13
N ASN A 130 0.19 9.20 12.30
CA ASN A 130 0.85 8.92 13.58
C ASN A 130 0.98 7.41 13.84
N LEU A 131 -0.03 6.62 13.46
CA LEU A 131 0.06 5.15 13.54
C LEU A 131 1.16 4.61 12.61
N HIS A 132 1.29 5.17 11.41
CA HIS A 132 2.35 4.82 10.46
C HIS A 132 3.75 5.09 11.03
N TYR A 133 3.92 6.21 11.74
CA TYR A 133 5.21 6.59 12.32
C TYR A 133 5.58 5.87 13.62
N ALA A 134 4.61 5.33 14.36
CA ALA A 134 4.85 4.76 15.69
C ALA A 134 6.01 3.74 15.75
N PRO A 135 6.20 2.84 14.76
CA PRO A 135 7.35 1.94 14.74
C PRO A 135 8.69 2.65 14.52
N ALA A 136 8.73 3.73 13.73
CA ALA A 136 9.95 4.47 13.41
C ALA A 136 10.44 5.31 14.61
N VAL A 137 9.52 5.85 15.40
CA VAL A 137 9.83 6.64 16.60
C VAL A 137 10.31 5.76 17.76
N ARG A 138 9.78 4.53 17.89
CA ARG A 138 10.10 3.61 19.00
C ARG A 138 11.46 2.91 18.90
N ARG A 139 12.17 3.04 17.77
CA ARG A 139 13.51 2.43 17.58
C ARG A 139 14.67 3.27 18.16
N ARG A 140 14.37 4.24 19.04
CA ARG A 140 15.36 4.92 19.88
C ARG A 140 15.75 4.05 21.08
#